data_AF-A0A2W5YI18-F1
#
_entry.id   AF-A0A2W5YI18-F1
#
_cell.length_a   1.000
_cell.length_b   1.000
_cell.length_c   1.000
_cell.angle_alpha   90.00
_cell.angle_beta   90.00
_cell.angle_gamma   90.00
#
_symmetry.space_group_name_H-M   'P 1'
#
loop_
_entity.id
_entity.type
_entity.pdbx_description
1 polymer ?
#
loop_
_entity_poly.entity_id
_entity_poly.type
_entity_poly.pdbx_seq_one_letter_code
_entity_poly.pdbx_strand_id
1 'polypeptide(L)'
;MSTRRTDGSYTGRGARNNLGKERACLTVSAMRTFGRFRAGDRFFYGEILAEEVHVLADAFWIEIQPTGEIWRLADLEIAVPVAPSKLIAVGLN
;
A
#
# COMPACT_ATOMS: atom_id res chain seq x y z
N MET A 1 -25.36 45.20 54.98
CA MET A 1 -24.52 44.03 54.62
C MET A 1 -23.94 44.27 53.24
N SER A 2 -22.68 44.67 53.15
CA SER A 2 -21.92 44.65 51.88
C SER A 2 -20.44 44.60 52.22
N THR A 3 -19.79 43.49 51.87
CA THR A 3 -18.35 43.28 52.02
C THR A 3 -17.73 43.00 50.66
N ARG A 4 -16.85 43.93 50.26
CA ARG A 4 -15.54 43.79 49.59
C ARG A 4 -15.36 42.87 48.36
N ARG A 5 -14.78 43.50 47.32
CA ARG A 5 -13.56 43.18 46.50
C ARG A 5 -13.45 41.72 45.96
N THR A 6 -13.05 41.43 44.72
CA THR A 6 -11.85 41.87 43.95
C THR A 6 -12.01 41.51 42.46
N ASP A 7 -11.48 42.41 41.63
CA ASP A 7 -10.74 42.24 40.37
C ASP A 7 -10.22 40.84 39.99
N GLY A 8 -10.30 40.54 38.68
CA GLY A 8 -9.69 39.35 38.08
C GLY A 8 -10.21 39.00 36.68
N SER A 9 -10.15 39.94 35.75
CA SER A 9 -10.43 39.70 34.32
C SER A 9 -9.30 38.87 33.69
N TYR A 10 -9.49 37.56 33.60
CA TYR A 10 -8.58 36.66 32.89
C TYR A 10 -8.98 36.55 31.41
N THR A 11 -8.05 36.94 30.56
CA THR A 11 -8.05 36.82 29.11
C THR A 11 -7.76 35.38 28.68
N GLY A 12 -8.14 35.01 27.44
CA GLY A 12 -7.58 33.85 26.76
C GLY A 12 -8.52 32.67 26.53
N ARG A 13 -9.56 32.87 25.71
CA ARG A 13 -10.27 31.78 25.04
C ARG A 13 -9.46 31.38 23.79
N GLY A 14 -8.32 30.72 24.02
CA GLY A 14 -7.50 30.13 22.96
C GLY A 14 -7.94 28.70 22.72
N ALA A 15 -8.53 28.45 21.55
CA ALA A 15 -8.92 27.14 21.09
C ALA A 15 -7.77 26.13 21.26
N ARG A 16 -8.08 25.01 21.92
CA ARG A 16 -7.24 23.82 21.92
C ARG A 16 -7.18 23.31 20.49
N ASN A 17 -6.17 23.75 19.75
CA ASN A 17 -5.81 23.13 18.49
C ASN A 17 -5.21 21.76 18.84
N ASN A 18 -6.09 20.77 18.93
CA ASN A 18 -5.72 19.37 18.76
C ASN A 18 -5.25 19.23 17.31
N LEU A 19 -4.02 19.66 17.04
CA LEU A 19 -3.31 19.23 15.85
C LEU A 19 -3.03 17.75 16.10
N GLY A 20 -3.99 16.93 15.66
CA GLY A 20 -3.87 15.50 15.64
C GLY A 20 -2.51 15.21 15.03
N LYS A 21 -1.63 14.63 15.84
CA LYS A 21 -0.52 13.86 15.33
C LYS A 21 -1.16 12.87 14.37
N GLU A 22 -1.15 13.19 13.08
CA GLU A 22 -1.31 12.19 12.03
C GLU A 22 -0.39 11.08 12.47
N ARG A 23 -1.01 9.95 12.79
CA ARG A 23 -0.27 8.73 12.99
C ARG A 23 0.38 8.50 11.64
N ALA A 24 1.63 8.90 11.50
CA ALA A 24 2.57 8.20 10.67
C ALA A 24 2.56 6.77 11.22
N CYS A 25 1.54 6.02 10.81
CA CYS A 25 1.58 4.59 10.79
C CYS A 25 2.80 4.33 9.93
N LEU A 26 3.91 4.04 10.58
CA LEU A 26 5.06 3.39 9.96
C LEU A 26 4.45 2.13 9.37
N THR A 27 3.99 2.27 8.14
CA THR A 27 3.36 1.22 7.40
C THR A 27 4.53 0.30 7.20
N VAL A 28 4.56 -0.82 7.93
CA VAL A 28 5.38 -1.98 7.57
C VAL A 28 5.26 -2.03 6.07
N SER A 29 6.36 -1.80 5.33
CA SER A 29 6.31 -1.65 3.87
C SER A 29 5.40 -2.76 3.38
N ALA A 30 4.22 -2.39 2.85
CA ALA A 30 3.19 -3.39 2.59
C ALA A 30 3.84 -4.47 1.74
N MET A 31 3.60 -5.74 2.09
CA MET A 31 4.27 -6.85 1.42
C MET A 31 4.05 -6.71 -0.10
N ARG A 32 5.16 -6.57 -0.84
CA ARG A 32 5.10 -6.43 -2.29
C ARG A 32 4.56 -7.74 -2.86
N THR A 33 3.52 -7.62 -3.67
CA THR A 33 2.83 -8.78 -4.24
C THR A 33 3.06 -8.78 -5.74
N PHE A 34 3.62 -9.85 -6.26
CA PHE A 34 3.90 -10.00 -7.68
C PHE A 34 3.18 -11.21 -8.25
N GLY A 35 2.87 -11.13 -9.53
CA GLY A 35 2.22 -12.22 -10.24
C GLY A 35 2.51 -12.17 -11.72
N ARG A 36 2.00 -13.20 -12.39
CA ARG A 36 1.86 -13.22 -13.84
C ARG A 36 0.38 -13.10 -14.15
N PHE A 37 0.04 -12.26 -15.12
CA PHE A 37 -1.34 -11.94 -15.48
C PHE A 37 -1.56 -12.19 -16.96
N ARG A 38 -2.84 -12.37 -17.33
CA ARG A 38 -3.27 -12.52 -18.71
C ARG A 38 -4.37 -11.52 -19.04
N ALA A 39 -4.19 -10.80 -20.14
CA ALA A 39 -5.20 -9.93 -20.76
C ALA A 39 -5.42 -10.39 -22.21
N GLY A 40 -6.52 -11.09 -22.47
CA GLY A 40 -6.70 -11.80 -23.75
C GLY A 40 -5.55 -12.76 -23.98
N ASP A 41 -4.87 -12.70 -25.12
CA ASP A 41 -3.76 -13.63 -25.43
C ASP A 41 -2.39 -13.16 -24.92
N ARG A 42 -2.32 -11.99 -24.27
CA ARG A 42 -1.07 -11.42 -23.77
C ARG A 42 -0.82 -11.83 -22.33
N PHE A 43 0.38 -12.34 -22.07
CA PHE A 43 0.90 -12.58 -20.72
C PHE A 43 1.94 -11.52 -20.34
N PHE A 44 1.96 -11.13 -19.07
CA PHE A 44 2.95 -10.21 -18.52
C PHE A 44 3.13 -10.41 -17.02
N TYR A 45 4.26 -9.95 -16.48
CA TYR A 45 4.50 -9.88 -15.05
C TYR A 45 4.07 -8.51 -14.52
N GLY A 46 3.62 -8.46 -13.28
CA GLY A 46 3.18 -7.21 -12.66
C GLY A 46 3.32 -7.22 -11.14
N GLU A 47 3.42 -6.02 -10.58
CA GLU A 47 3.26 -5.75 -9.15
C GLU A 47 1.82 -5.32 -8.86
N ILE A 48 1.21 -5.89 -7.83
CA ILE A 48 -0.11 -5.47 -7.36
C ILE A 48 0.07 -4.32 -6.37
N LEU A 49 -0.48 -3.16 -6.72
CA LEU A 49 -0.57 -1.99 -5.86
C LEU A 49 -2.06 -1.65 -5.66
N ALA A 50 -2.57 -1.95 -4.47
CA ALA A 50 -4.00 -1.87 -4.16
C ALA A 50 -4.86 -2.71 -5.14
N GLU A 51 -5.59 -2.07 -6.05
CA GLU A 51 -6.45 -2.73 -7.05
C GLU A 51 -5.86 -2.65 -8.47
N GLU A 52 -4.62 -2.22 -8.59
CA GLU A 52 -3.91 -2.04 -9.85
C GLU A 52 -2.78 -3.06 -10.01
N VAL A 53 -2.51 -3.41 -11.26
CA VAL A 53 -1.35 -4.19 -11.68
C VAL A 53 -0.45 -3.27 -12.51
N HIS A 54 0.73 -2.98 -11.96
CA HIS A 54 1.78 -2.21 -12.62
C HIS A 54 2.66 -3.17 -13.40
N VAL A 55 2.63 -3.09 -14.74
CA VAL A 55 3.30 -4.05 -15.62
C VAL A 55 4.81 -3.88 -15.55
N LEU A 56 5.52 -4.99 -15.40
CA LEU A 56 6.98 -5.03 -15.34
C LEU A 56 7.58 -5.33 -16.72
N ALA A 57 8.75 -4.76 -16.99
CA ALA A 57 9.49 -4.99 -18.23
C ALA A 57 9.97 -6.45 -18.34
N ASP A 58 10.34 -7.04 -17.20
CA ASP A 58 10.81 -8.41 -17.06
C ASP A 58 10.13 -9.12 -15.88
N ALA A 59 10.47 -10.39 -15.68
CA ALA A 59 10.01 -11.13 -14.51
C ALA A 59 10.56 -10.51 -13.20
N PHE A 60 9.71 -10.47 -12.17
CA PHE A 60 10.01 -9.81 -10.89
C PHE A 60 11.21 -10.38 -10.11
N TRP A 61 11.73 -11.55 -10.49
CA TRP A 61 12.94 -12.16 -9.92
C TRP A 61 14.23 -11.81 -10.67
N ILE A 62 14.14 -11.13 -11.82
CA ILE A 62 15.30 -10.62 -12.56
C ILE A 62 15.57 -9.20 -12.09
N GLU A 63 14.63 -8.30 -12.36
CA GLU A 63 14.68 -6.90 -11.95
C GLU A 63 13.25 -6.37 -11.83
N ILE A 64 13.03 -5.40 -10.94
CA ILE A 64 11.70 -4.80 -10.75
C ILE A 64 11.70 -3.42 -11.41
N GLN A 65 11.39 -3.41 -12.70
CA GLN A 65 11.32 -2.20 -13.53
C GLN A 65 9.90 -2.05 -14.12
N PRO A 66 9.07 -1.12 -13.61
CA PRO A 66 7.77 -0.82 -14.20
C PRO A 66 7.92 -0.26 -15.61
N THR A 67 7.04 -0.69 -16.51
CA THR A 67 6.94 -0.16 -17.89
C THR A 67 6.20 1.17 -17.96
N GLY A 68 5.45 1.52 -16.92
CA GLY A 68 4.46 2.60 -16.91
C GLY A 68 3.07 2.18 -17.37
N GLU A 69 2.90 0.96 -17.89
CA GLU A 69 1.59 0.40 -18.20
C GLU A 69 0.90 -0.11 -16.92
N ILE A 70 -0.39 0.23 -16.76
CA ILE A 70 -1.19 -0.09 -15.57
C ILE A 70 -2.51 -0.71 -16.01
N TRP A 71 -2.92 -1.77 -15.33
CA TRP A 71 -4.21 -2.46 -15.51
C TRP A 71 -4.97 -2.52 -14.20
N ARG A 72 -6.31 -2.54 -14.25
CA ARG A 72 -7.10 -2.88 -13.06
C ARG A 72 -7.03 -4.39 -12.85
N LEU A 73 -6.82 -4.82 -11.61
CA LEU A 73 -6.75 -6.25 -11.27
C LEU A 73 -8.04 -7.00 -11.66
N ALA A 74 -9.19 -6.34 -11.57
CA ALA A 74 -10.49 -6.91 -11.94
C ALA A 74 -10.64 -7.24 -13.43
N ASP A 75 -9.81 -6.65 -14.30
CA ASP A 75 -9.87 -6.85 -15.75
C ASP A 75 -8.89 -7.94 -16.22
N LEU A 76 -8.19 -8.61 -15.30
CA LEU A 76 -7.12 -9.56 -15.58
C LEU A 76 -7.40 -10.96 -15.04
N GLU A 77 -6.95 -11.97 -15.76
CA GLU A 77 -6.84 -13.32 -15.23
C GLU A 77 -5.51 -13.50 -14.49
N ILE A 78 -5.55 -14.04 -13.27
CA ILE A 78 -4.34 -14.42 -12.51
C ILE A 78 -3.81 -15.74 -13.08
N ALA A 79 -2.62 -15.71 -13.68
CA ALA A 79 -1.94 -16.88 -14.21
C ALA A 79 -0.99 -17.49 -13.17
N VAL A 80 -0.39 -18.66 -13.50
CA VAL A 80 0.70 -19.22 -12.69
C VAL A 80 1.82 -18.17 -12.60
N PRO A 81 2.23 -17.73 -11.39
CA PRO A 81 3.09 -16.56 -11.19
C PRO A 81 4.52 -16.79 -11.67
N VAL A 82 4.93 -18.04 -11.81
CA VAL A 82 6.24 -18.46 -12.32
C VAL A 82 6.06 -19.67 -13.22
N ALA A 83 6.90 -19.79 -14.26
CA ALA A 83 7.00 -20.99 -15.08
C ALA A 83 8.34 -21.68 -14.78
N PRO A 84 8.44 -22.42 -13.66
CA PRO A 84 9.70 -22.99 -13.22
C PRO A 84 10.07 -24.19 -14.10
N SER A 85 11.36 -24.35 -14.39
CA SER A 85 11.87 -25.53 -15.11
C SER A 85 11.83 -26.81 -14.26
N LYS A 86 11.75 -26.67 -12.93
CA LYS A 86 11.64 -27.77 -11.98
C LYS A 86 10.80 -27.35 -10.77
N LEU A 87 9.97 -28.27 -10.30
CA LEU A 87 9.26 -28.19 -9.02
C LEU A 87 9.80 -29.29 -8.11
N ILE A 88 10.16 -28.94 -6.88
CA ILE A 88 10.62 -29.88 -5.84
C ILE A 88 9.72 -29.69 -4.64
N ALA A 89 9.19 -30.80 -4.12
CA ALA A 89 8.39 -30.82 -2.89
C ALA A 89 9.02 -31.81 -1.91
N VAL A 90 8.94 -31.51 -0.61
CA VAL A 90 9.48 -32.39 0.44
C VAL A 90 8.34 -32.80 1.38
N GLY A 91 8.18 -34.11 1.60
CA GLY A 91 7.11 -34.67 2.41
C GLY A 91 7.47 -34.64 3.89
N LEU A 92 6.62 -34.04 4.73
CA LEU A 92 6.95 -33.66 6.12
C LEU A 92 8.09 -32.63 6.23
N ASN A 93 8.44 -31.95 5.12
CA ASN A 93 9.58 -31.03 4.94
C ASN A 93 10.95 -31.73 5.01
#